data_AF-M7ZCQ6-F1
#
_entry.id   AF-M7ZCQ6-F1
#
_cell.length_a   1.000
_cell.length_b   1.000
_cell.length_c   1.000
_cell.angle_alpha   90.00
_cell.angle_beta   90.00
_cell.angle_gamma   90.00
#
_symmetry.space_group_name_H-M   'P 1'
#
loop_
_entity.id
_entity.type
_entity.pdbx_description
1 polymer ?
#
loop_
_entity_poly.entity_id
_entity_poly.type
_entity_poly.pdbx_seq_one_letter_code
_entity_poly.pdbx_strand_id
1 'polypeptide(L)'
;MAWVGSESPRELGVSDGEGDAMLGGDKLPALWKRDAEIMWALMGAVANTVLSSILKKLLNHERPAPALRSDPGMPSSHAQSIFYAATFLVLSVFSWLGTNYLAMILGATTVALASYLSWLRVSQRLHTLNQILVGAAVGSAFSALWFALWHLLVREAFASSLWVQIPVVLGSVVFSVSFVVYIIQHWLKDE
;
A
#
# COMPACT_ATOMS: atom_id res chain seq x y z
N MET A 1 -81.59 -14.72 -20.12
CA MET A 1 -80.30 -15.44 -20.24
C MET A 1 -79.19 -14.41 -20.24
N ALA A 2 -78.58 -14.20 -19.09
CA ALA A 2 -77.48 -13.27 -18.87
C ALA A 2 -76.15 -14.05 -18.96
N TRP A 3 -75.21 -13.54 -19.74
CA TRP A 3 -73.82 -13.99 -19.77
C TRP A 3 -73.02 -13.14 -18.78
N VAL A 4 -72.58 -13.75 -17.68
CA VAL A 4 -71.59 -13.18 -16.75
C VAL A 4 -70.33 -14.02 -16.91
N GLY A 5 -69.31 -13.45 -17.53
CA GLY A 5 -67.96 -14.04 -17.59
C GLY A 5 -67.19 -13.66 -16.34
N SER A 6 -66.70 -14.65 -15.61
CA SER A 6 -65.87 -14.50 -14.42
C SER A 6 -64.43 -14.10 -14.79
N GLU A 7 -63.96 -12.96 -14.30
CA GLU A 7 -62.54 -12.60 -14.32
C GLU A 7 -61.77 -13.45 -13.30
N SER A 8 -60.67 -14.08 -13.74
CA SER A 8 -59.69 -14.72 -12.86
C SER A 8 -58.72 -13.68 -12.28
N PRO A 9 -58.33 -13.75 -11.00
CA PRO A 9 -57.32 -12.83 -10.45
C PRO A 9 -55.96 -13.04 -11.11
N ARG A 10 -55.36 -11.95 -11.60
CA ARG A 10 -53.94 -11.92 -11.98
C ARG A 10 -53.10 -12.12 -10.70
N GLU A 11 -52.36 -13.21 -10.63
CA GLU A 11 -51.26 -13.32 -9.67
C GLU A 11 -50.22 -12.25 -10.00
N LEU A 12 -50.09 -11.28 -9.10
CA LEU A 12 -48.97 -10.37 -9.06
C LEU A 12 -47.75 -11.19 -8.64
N GLY A 13 -46.99 -11.67 -9.63
CA GLY A 13 -45.64 -12.17 -9.42
C GLY A 13 -44.85 -11.09 -8.68
N VAL A 14 -44.54 -11.39 -7.44
CA VAL A 14 -43.64 -10.61 -6.58
C VAL A 14 -42.28 -10.60 -7.29
N SER A 15 -41.87 -9.42 -7.77
CA SER A 15 -40.50 -9.17 -8.25
C SER A 15 -39.57 -9.04 -7.04
N ASP A 16 -39.17 -10.17 -6.48
CA ASP A 16 -38.11 -10.27 -5.46
C ASP A 16 -36.73 -10.46 -6.14
N GLY A 17 -36.44 -9.69 -7.20
CA GLY A 17 -35.22 -9.93 -7.98
C GLY A 17 -34.61 -8.75 -8.73
N GLU A 18 -35.22 -7.56 -8.73
CA GLU A 18 -34.71 -6.39 -9.47
C GLU A 18 -34.12 -5.29 -8.59
N GLY A 19 -34.34 -5.33 -7.27
CA GLY A 19 -33.79 -4.35 -6.32
C GLY A 19 -32.31 -4.56 -5.97
N ASP A 20 -31.86 -5.81 -5.89
CA ASP A 20 -30.49 -6.16 -5.45
C ASP A 20 -29.45 -6.11 -6.57
N ALA A 21 -29.91 -6.09 -7.83
CA ALA A 21 -29.04 -6.11 -9.01
C ALA A 21 -28.55 -4.70 -9.44
N MET A 22 -29.18 -3.62 -8.98
CA MET A 22 -28.91 -2.27 -9.50
C MET A 22 -27.90 -1.44 -8.70
N LEU A 23 -27.53 -1.82 -7.46
CA LEU A 23 -26.69 -0.97 -6.59
C LEU A 23 -25.55 -1.66 -5.81
N GLY A 24 -24.94 -2.73 -6.33
CA GLY A 24 -23.52 -2.97 -6.04
C GLY A 24 -23.10 -4.25 -5.34
N GLY A 25 -23.79 -5.37 -5.59
CA GLY A 25 -23.30 -6.71 -5.19
C GLY A 25 -21.85 -6.99 -5.65
N ASP A 26 -21.49 -6.57 -6.86
CA ASP A 26 -20.14 -6.77 -7.42
C ASP A 26 -19.10 -5.76 -6.91
N LYS A 27 -19.57 -4.62 -6.38
CA LYS A 27 -18.70 -3.53 -5.91
C LYS A 27 -18.14 -3.83 -4.53
N LEU A 28 -18.91 -4.47 -3.66
CA LEU A 28 -18.49 -4.77 -2.28
C LEU A 28 -17.24 -5.68 -2.22
N PRO A 29 -17.18 -6.83 -2.94
CA PRO A 29 -15.98 -7.67 -2.93
C PRO A 29 -14.77 -6.99 -3.59
N ALA A 30 -15.03 -6.16 -4.61
CA ALA A 30 -13.98 -5.39 -5.28
C ALA A 30 -13.38 -4.36 -4.31
N LEU A 31 -14.21 -3.54 -3.66
CA LEU A 31 -13.78 -2.57 -2.64
C LEU A 31 -13.04 -3.25 -1.50
N TRP A 32 -13.54 -4.39 -1.02
CA TRP A 32 -12.89 -5.15 0.05
C TRP A 32 -11.47 -5.63 -0.30
N LYS A 33 -11.27 -6.13 -1.53
CA LYS A 33 -9.93 -6.51 -2.02
C LYS A 33 -8.99 -5.31 -2.11
N ARG A 34 -9.52 -4.13 -2.47
CA ARG A 34 -8.76 -2.89 -2.56
C ARG A 34 -8.31 -2.41 -1.19
N ASP A 35 -9.22 -2.40 -0.22
CA ASP A 35 -8.91 -2.00 1.15
C ASP A 35 -7.86 -2.94 1.77
N ALA A 36 -7.97 -4.24 1.51
CA ALA A 36 -6.98 -5.22 1.95
C ALA A 36 -5.59 -5.02 1.29
N GLU A 37 -5.53 -4.69 -0.01
CA GLU A 37 -4.26 -4.36 -0.69
C GLU A 37 -3.62 -3.11 -0.10
N ILE A 38 -4.42 -2.08 0.22
CA ILE A 38 -3.93 -0.85 0.87
C ILE A 38 -3.39 -1.16 2.27
N MET A 39 -4.10 -1.97 3.06
CA MET A 39 -3.63 -2.39 4.39
C MET A 39 -2.33 -3.19 4.31
N TRP A 40 -2.20 -4.07 3.30
CA TRP A 40 -0.97 -4.79 3.03
C TRP A 40 0.19 -3.85 2.66
N ALA A 41 -0.08 -2.84 1.84
CA ALA A 41 0.89 -1.81 1.47
C ALA A 41 1.39 -1.01 2.69
N LEU A 42 0.47 -0.66 3.61
CA LEU A 42 0.79 0.04 4.86
C LEU A 42 1.64 -0.83 5.80
N MET A 43 1.30 -2.11 5.94
CA MET A 43 2.13 -3.06 6.70
C MET A 43 3.54 -3.16 6.11
N GLY A 44 3.65 -3.20 4.78
CA GLY A 44 4.96 -3.19 4.13
C GLY A 44 5.72 -1.87 4.34
N ALA A 45 5.04 -0.73 4.47
CA ALA A 45 5.68 0.55 4.78
C ALA A 45 6.32 0.53 6.18
N VAL A 46 5.62 -0.08 7.15
CA VAL A 46 6.14 -0.34 8.49
C VAL A 46 7.35 -1.29 8.42
N ALA A 47 7.23 -2.42 7.72
CA ALA A 47 8.32 -3.37 7.54
C ALA A 47 9.55 -2.72 6.85
N ASN A 48 9.34 -1.85 5.86
CA ASN A 48 10.41 -1.10 5.19
C ASN A 48 11.10 -0.11 6.14
N THR A 49 10.37 0.46 7.10
CA THR A 49 10.93 1.33 8.14
C THR A 49 11.83 0.54 9.10
N VAL A 50 11.38 -0.66 9.50
CA VAL A 50 12.18 -1.59 10.30
C VAL A 50 13.43 -2.01 9.52
N LEU A 51 13.29 -2.39 8.24
CA LEU A 51 14.40 -2.74 7.37
C LEU A 51 15.42 -1.60 7.27
N SER A 52 14.95 -0.36 7.08
CA SER A 52 15.83 0.82 7.06
C SER A 52 16.60 0.98 8.37
N SER A 53 15.93 0.77 9.50
CA SER A 53 16.56 0.86 10.82
C SER A 53 17.61 -0.23 11.05
N ILE A 54 17.33 -1.47 10.61
CA ILE A 54 18.27 -2.58 10.66
C ILE A 54 19.48 -2.29 9.76
N LEU A 55 19.26 -1.85 8.52
CA LEU A 55 20.34 -1.55 7.57
C LEU A 55 21.25 -0.44 8.09
N LYS A 56 20.69 0.61 8.71
CA LYS A 56 21.48 1.66 9.37
C LYS A 56 22.39 1.10 10.46
N LYS A 57 21.89 0.19 11.29
CA LYS A 57 22.67 -0.48 12.34
C LYS A 57 23.75 -1.41 11.77
N LEU A 58 23.45 -2.12 10.68
CA LEU A 58 24.38 -3.07 10.05
C LEU A 58 25.48 -2.39 9.24
N LEU A 59 25.18 -1.31 8.52
CA LEU A 59 26.10 -0.67 7.57
C LEU A 59 26.98 0.42 8.20
N ASN A 60 26.60 0.94 9.36
CA ASN A 60 27.33 1.81 10.29
C ASN A 60 28.48 2.67 9.68
N HIS A 61 28.19 3.34 8.55
CA HIS A 61 29.15 4.18 7.84
C HIS A 61 29.16 5.58 8.44
N GLU A 62 30.32 6.04 8.93
CA GLU A 62 30.56 7.45 9.24
C GLU A 62 30.42 8.30 7.96
N ARG A 63 29.80 9.48 8.09
CA ARG A 63 29.65 10.44 6.98
C ARG A 63 30.76 11.49 7.01
N PRO A 64 31.16 12.03 5.84
CA PRO A 64 32.21 13.03 5.76
C PRO A 64 31.77 14.35 6.43
N ALA A 65 32.68 14.94 7.21
CA ALA A 65 32.48 16.22 7.88
C ALA A 65 32.50 17.41 6.89
N PRO A 66 31.82 18.55 7.19
CA PRO A 66 31.02 18.84 8.38
C PRO A 66 29.52 18.85 8.05
N ALA A 67 28.80 17.79 8.39
CA ALA A 67 27.34 17.77 8.32
C ALA A 67 26.75 18.32 9.64
N LEU A 68 25.75 19.19 9.55
CA LEU A 68 25.16 19.95 10.66
C LEU A 68 24.41 19.10 11.72
N ARG A 69 24.25 17.79 11.50
CA ARG A 69 23.59 16.87 12.44
C ARG A 69 24.31 15.51 12.45
N SER A 70 24.55 15.02 13.67
CA SER A 70 25.22 13.77 14.00
C SER A 70 24.21 12.62 14.07
N ASP A 71 23.67 12.17 12.95
CA ASP A 71 22.85 10.95 12.90
C ASP A 71 23.47 9.96 11.87
N PRO A 72 24.15 8.90 12.34
CA PRO A 72 24.85 7.96 11.47
C PRO A 72 23.90 6.90 10.85
N GLY A 73 24.27 6.41 9.66
CA GLY A 73 23.70 5.22 9.02
C GLY A 73 23.25 5.40 7.56
N MET A 74 23.93 4.74 6.62
CA MET A 74 23.34 4.42 5.31
C MET A 74 22.31 3.29 5.45
N PRO A 75 21.23 3.22 4.63
CA PRO A 75 20.78 4.17 3.60
C PRO A 75 19.91 5.32 4.14
N SER A 76 19.58 6.29 3.26
CA SER A 76 18.61 7.34 3.60
C SER A 76 17.22 6.73 3.81
N SER A 77 16.73 6.72 5.07
CA SER A 77 15.37 6.23 5.39
C SER A 77 14.28 7.00 4.66
N HIS A 78 14.49 8.30 4.44
CA HIS A 78 13.56 9.13 3.67
C HIS A 78 13.52 8.73 2.20
N ALA A 79 14.67 8.53 1.54
CA ALA A 79 14.67 8.08 0.16
C ALA A 79 14.09 6.66 0.04
N GLN A 80 14.43 5.77 0.97
CA GLN A 80 13.93 4.40 0.98
C GLN A 80 12.42 4.32 1.17
N SER A 81 11.82 5.13 2.05
CA SER A 81 10.37 5.16 2.23
C SER A 81 9.62 5.80 1.07
N ILE A 82 10.16 6.90 0.51
CA ILE A 82 9.59 7.57 -0.68
C ILE A 82 9.56 6.61 -1.86
N PHE A 83 10.69 5.95 -2.16
CA PHE A 83 10.75 5.01 -3.28
C PHE A 83 9.97 3.73 -3.03
N TYR A 84 9.85 3.26 -1.77
CA TYR A 84 8.92 2.18 -1.44
C TYR A 84 7.48 2.53 -1.83
N ALA A 85 6.99 3.69 -1.37
CA ALA A 85 5.62 4.13 -1.61
C ALA A 85 5.37 4.39 -3.11
N ALA A 86 6.33 5.05 -3.78
CA ALA A 86 6.26 5.34 -5.20
C ALA A 86 6.21 4.07 -6.05
N THR A 87 7.09 3.10 -5.78
CA THR A 87 7.09 1.83 -6.51
C THR A 87 5.81 1.04 -6.28
N PHE A 88 5.29 1.00 -5.05
CA PHE A 88 4.04 0.29 -4.76
C PHE A 88 2.87 0.93 -5.51
N LEU A 89 2.76 2.26 -5.45
CA LEU A 89 1.71 3.01 -6.15
C LEU A 89 1.77 2.79 -7.66
N VAL A 90 2.96 2.87 -8.26
CA VAL A 90 3.15 2.61 -9.69
C VAL A 90 2.66 1.20 -10.04
N LEU A 91 3.11 0.18 -9.31
CA LEU A 91 2.73 -1.21 -9.57
C LEU A 91 1.22 -1.45 -9.42
N SER A 92 0.58 -0.92 -8.37
CA SER A 92 -0.87 -1.00 -8.19
C SER A 92 -1.64 -0.29 -9.31
N VAL A 93 -1.19 0.90 -9.74
CA VAL A 93 -1.81 1.63 -10.86
C VAL A 93 -1.77 0.79 -12.14
N PHE A 94 -0.61 0.20 -12.46
CA PHE A 94 -0.48 -0.65 -13.63
C PHE A 94 -1.28 -1.95 -13.52
N SER A 95 -1.37 -2.57 -12.34
CA SER A 95 -2.14 -3.81 -12.18
C SER A 95 -3.66 -3.57 -12.23
N TRP A 96 -4.13 -2.37 -11.90
CA TRP A 96 -5.55 -2.04 -11.88
C TRP A 96 -6.05 -1.43 -13.18
N LEU A 97 -5.31 -0.48 -13.73
CA LEU A 97 -5.69 0.22 -14.96
C LEU A 97 -5.19 -0.50 -16.22
N GLY A 98 -4.22 -1.41 -16.07
CA GLY A 98 -3.48 -1.99 -17.19
C GLY A 98 -2.52 -0.98 -17.84
N THR A 99 -1.80 -1.43 -18.86
CA THR A 99 -0.83 -0.61 -19.59
C THR A 99 -1.53 0.35 -20.54
N ASN A 100 -2.01 1.48 -20.01
CA ASN A 100 -2.67 2.53 -20.77
C ASN A 100 -2.00 3.90 -20.54
N TYR A 101 -2.37 4.91 -21.34
CA TYR A 101 -1.78 6.25 -21.24
C TYR A 101 -1.92 6.88 -19.85
N LEU A 102 -3.06 6.69 -19.17
CA LEU A 102 -3.27 7.21 -17.82
C LEU A 102 -2.31 6.55 -16.83
N ALA A 103 -2.16 5.22 -16.88
CA ALA A 103 -1.22 4.50 -16.03
C ALA A 103 0.23 4.93 -16.28
N MET A 104 0.60 5.15 -17.54
CA MET A 104 1.93 5.67 -17.89
C MET A 104 2.16 7.09 -17.35
N ILE A 105 1.19 7.99 -17.50
CA ILE A 105 1.27 9.37 -17.00
C ILE A 105 1.36 9.38 -15.47
N LEU A 106 0.49 8.64 -14.79
CA LEU A 106 0.49 8.53 -13.32
C LEU A 106 1.80 7.91 -12.82
N GLY A 107 2.28 6.85 -13.48
CA GLY A 107 3.53 6.19 -13.14
C GLY A 107 4.74 7.12 -13.29
N ALA A 108 4.86 7.78 -14.44
CA ALA A 108 5.94 8.74 -14.71
C ALA A 108 5.90 9.93 -13.74
N THR A 109 4.71 10.48 -13.47
CA THR A 109 4.53 11.60 -12.53
C THR A 109 4.92 11.18 -11.11
N THR A 110 4.56 9.97 -10.69
CA THR A 110 4.90 9.43 -9.37
C THR A 110 6.41 9.29 -9.21
N VAL A 111 7.10 8.71 -10.21
CA VAL A 111 8.56 8.55 -10.18
C VAL A 111 9.29 9.90 -10.22
N ALA A 112 8.80 10.85 -11.02
CA ALA A 112 9.34 12.21 -11.06
C ALA A 112 9.21 12.92 -9.71
N LEU A 113 8.04 12.83 -9.07
CA LEU A 113 7.81 13.41 -7.74
C LEU A 113 8.70 12.76 -6.67
N ALA A 114 8.81 11.43 -6.67
CA ALA A 114 9.67 10.68 -5.75
C ALA A 114 11.14 11.09 -5.88
N SER A 115 11.60 11.25 -7.13
CA SER A 115 12.96 11.72 -7.44
C SER A 115 13.18 13.15 -6.97
N TYR A 116 12.21 14.04 -7.20
CA TYR A 116 12.26 15.44 -6.74
C TYR A 116 12.32 15.54 -5.21
N LEU A 117 11.41 14.86 -4.50
CA LEU A 117 11.38 14.87 -3.04
C LEU A 117 12.66 14.30 -2.43
N SER A 118 13.25 13.30 -3.07
CA SER A 118 14.54 12.76 -2.66
C SER A 118 15.68 13.75 -2.93
N TRP A 119 15.68 14.41 -4.09
CA TRP A 119 16.67 15.44 -4.44
C TRP A 119 16.66 16.61 -3.45
N LEU A 120 15.52 17.01 -2.89
CA LEU A 120 15.45 18.03 -1.84
C LEU A 120 16.34 17.71 -0.63
N ARG A 121 16.60 16.42 -0.35
CA ARG A 121 17.50 16.00 0.73
C ARG A 121 18.98 16.22 0.38
N VAL A 122 19.34 16.22 -0.91
CA VAL A 122 20.67 16.61 -1.38
C VAL A 122 20.84 18.11 -1.33
N SER A 123 19.85 18.87 -1.83
CA SER A 123 19.94 20.33 -1.90
C SER A 123 20.05 20.98 -0.52
N GLN A 124 19.44 20.38 0.50
CA GLN A 124 19.58 20.78 1.90
C GLN A 124 20.90 20.33 2.56
N ARG A 125 21.83 19.72 1.80
CA ARG A 125 23.10 19.15 2.28
C ARG A 125 22.92 18.11 3.41
N LEU A 126 21.73 17.49 3.48
CA LEU A 126 21.43 16.45 4.46
C LEU A 126 21.89 15.08 3.99
N HIS A 127 21.98 14.82 2.67
CA HIS A 127 22.39 13.53 2.13
C HIS A 127 23.27 13.62 0.88
N THR A 128 24.13 12.62 0.67
CA THR A 128 24.86 12.43 -0.61
C THR A 128 23.98 11.70 -1.62
N LEU A 129 24.28 11.87 -2.92
CA LEU A 129 23.58 11.17 -4.00
C LEU A 129 23.64 9.65 -3.85
N ASN A 130 24.80 9.11 -3.47
CA ASN A 130 24.98 7.66 -3.28
C ASN A 130 24.01 7.10 -2.23
N GLN A 131 23.78 7.83 -1.14
CA GLN A 131 22.87 7.38 -0.08
C GLN A 131 21.39 7.45 -0.48
N ILE A 132 21.06 8.35 -1.39
CA ILE A 132 19.72 8.40 -1.99
C ILE A 132 19.56 7.26 -2.99
N LEU A 133 20.54 7.01 -3.85
CA LEU A 133 20.48 5.93 -4.85
C LEU A 133 20.36 4.56 -4.18
N VAL A 134 21.16 4.29 -3.13
CA VAL A 134 21.05 3.04 -2.36
C VAL A 134 19.71 2.95 -1.65
N GLY A 135 19.25 4.04 -1.02
CA GLY A 135 17.93 4.06 -0.38
C GLY A 135 16.80 3.80 -1.39
N ALA A 136 16.84 4.44 -2.55
CA ALA A 136 15.89 4.27 -3.63
C ALA A 136 15.88 2.82 -4.14
N ALA A 137 17.05 2.24 -4.42
CA ALA A 137 17.18 0.86 -4.88
C ALA A 137 16.61 -0.14 -3.86
N VAL A 138 16.99 -0.01 -2.58
CA VAL A 138 16.49 -0.89 -1.51
C VAL A 138 14.99 -0.75 -1.33
N GLY A 139 14.48 0.49 -1.30
CA GLY A 139 13.05 0.77 -1.12
C GLY A 139 12.20 0.24 -2.27
N SER A 140 12.63 0.46 -3.51
CA SER A 140 11.95 -0.06 -4.70
C SER A 140 12.01 -1.58 -4.79
N ALA A 141 13.16 -2.21 -4.49
CA ALA A 141 13.29 -3.67 -4.51
C ALA A 141 12.39 -4.33 -3.45
N PHE A 142 12.38 -3.80 -2.22
CA PHE A 142 11.51 -4.29 -1.16
C PHE A 142 10.03 -4.12 -1.52
N SER A 143 9.66 -2.97 -2.09
CA SER A 143 8.29 -2.69 -2.54
C SER A 143 7.83 -3.65 -3.64
N ALA A 144 8.66 -3.90 -4.65
CA ALA A 144 8.34 -4.85 -5.72
C ALA A 144 8.16 -6.27 -5.19
N LEU A 145 9.02 -6.72 -4.26
CA LEU A 145 8.87 -8.01 -3.59
C LEU A 145 7.56 -8.06 -2.79
N TRP A 146 7.27 -7.02 -2.00
CA TRP A 146 6.07 -6.96 -1.16
C TRP A 146 4.77 -6.96 -1.97
N PHE A 147 4.78 -6.27 -3.11
CA PHE A 147 3.70 -6.28 -4.09
C PHE A 147 3.55 -7.66 -4.75
N ALA A 148 4.65 -8.30 -5.14
CA ALA A 148 4.62 -9.65 -5.69
C ALA A 148 4.04 -10.66 -4.68
N LEU A 149 4.42 -10.58 -3.40
CA LEU A 149 3.87 -11.43 -2.34
C LEU A 149 2.35 -11.27 -2.22
N TRP A 150 1.83 -10.04 -2.35
CA TRP A 150 0.39 -9.81 -2.39
C TRP A 150 -0.26 -10.57 -3.54
N HIS A 151 0.23 -10.37 -4.76
CA HIS A 151 -0.41 -10.92 -5.96
C HIS A 151 -0.24 -12.44 -6.11
N LEU A 152 0.87 -13.00 -5.65
CA LEU A 152 1.21 -14.42 -5.83
C LEU A 152 0.70 -15.31 -4.70
N LEU A 153 0.59 -14.79 -3.47
CA LEU A 153 0.28 -15.62 -2.29
C LEU A 153 -0.95 -15.12 -1.56
N VAL A 154 -0.94 -13.84 -1.16
CA VAL A 154 -1.95 -13.33 -0.22
C VAL A 154 -3.30 -13.17 -0.90
N ARG A 155 -3.34 -12.71 -2.15
CA ARG A 155 -4.59 -12.45 -2.88
C ARG A 155 -5.43 -13.71 -3.08
N GLU A 156 -4.79 -14.82 -3.45
CA GLU A 156 -5.48 -16.11 -3.64
C GLU A 156 -5.96 -16.68 -2.31
N ALA A 157 -5.09 -16.69 -1.30
CA ALA A 157 -5.44 -17.14 0.04
C ALA A 157 -6.57 -16.31 0.66
N PHE A 158 -6.53 -14.99 0.49
CA PHE A 158 -7.55 -14.06 0.96
C PHE A 158 -8.89 -14.27 0.24
N ALA A 159 -8.87 -14.57 -1.06
CA ALA A 159 -10.10 -14.85 -1.81
C ALA A 159 -10.75 -16.19 -1.44
N SER A 160 -9.99 -17.14 -0.88
CA SER A 160 -10.45 -18.50 -0.63
C SER A 160 -11.39 -18.66 0.58
N SER A 161 -11.20 -17.90 1.67
CA SER A 161 -11.95 -18.10 2.92
C SER A 161 -11.92 -16.88 3.82
N LEU A 162 -13.10 -16.51 4.35
CA LEU A 162 -13.25 -15.46 5.37
C LEU A 162 -12.38 -15.70 6.62
N TRP A 163 -12.16 -16.98 6.97
CA TRP A 163 -11.32 -17.38 8.10
C TRP A 163 -9.84 -17.10 7.89
N VAL A 164 -9.39 -16.86 6.65
CA VAL A 164 -8.03 -16.42 6.32
C VAL A 164 -7.97 -14.89 6.21
N GLN A 165 -9.05 -14.24 5.76
CA GLN A 165 -9.11 -12.78 5.68
C GLN A 165 -8.97 -12.10 7.03
N ILE A 166 -9.73 -12.60 8.03
CA ILE A 166 -9.74 -12.07 9.39
C ILE A 166 -8.32 -12.03 9.99
N PRO A 167 -7.57 -13.14 10.09
CA PRO A 167 -6.23 -13.13 10.69
C PRO A 167 -5.21 -12.34 9.86
N VAL A 168 -5.30 -12.31 8.53
CA VAL A 168 -4.40 -11.48 7.70
C VAL A 168 -4.61 -9.99 7.98
N VAL A 169 -5.87 -9.54 8.03
CA VAL A 169 -6.19 -8.13 8.31
C VAL A 169 -5.86 -7.78 9.76
N LEU A 170 -6.32 -8.58 10.73
CA LEU A 170 -6.03 -8.35 12.15
C LEU A 170 -4.53 -8.38 12.43
N GLY A 171 -3.80 -9.37 11.90
CA GLY A 171 -2.35 -9.47 12.06
C GLY A 171 -1.64 -8.25 11.50
N SER A 172 -2.03 -7.78 10.32
CA SER A 172 -1.45 -6.58 9.69
C SER A 172 -1.74 -5.31 10.50
N VAL A 173 -2.96 -5.15 11.01
CA VAL A 173 -3.36 -4.01 11.84
C VAL A 173 -2.61 -4.04 13.17
N VAL A 174 -2.63 -5.17 13.87
CA VAL A 174 -1.95 -5.32 15.17
C VAL A 174 -0.47 -5.06 15.04
N PHE A 175 0.19 -5.60 14.01
CA PHE A 175 1.61 -5.35 13.76
C PHE A 175 1.89 -3.85 13.51
N SER A 176 1.11 -3.22 12.63
CA SER A 176 1.31 -1.81 12.27
C SER A 176 1.05 -0.88 13.47
N VAL A 177 -0.04 -1.10 14.21
CA VAL A 177 -0.38 -0.32 15.41
C VAL A 177 0.65 -0.53 16.51
N SER A 178 1.05 -1.78 16.78
CA SER A 178 2.06 -2.08 17.80
C SER A 178 3.38 -1.39 17.48
N PHE A 179 3.77 -1.35 16.20
CA PHE A 179 4.97 -0.64 15.78
C PHE A 179 4.85 0.88 15.96
N VAL A 180 3.73 1.49 15.57
CA VAL A 180 3.50 2.93 15.77
C VAL A 180 3.52 3.27 17.26
N VAL A 181 2.84 2.49 18.09
CA VAL A 181 2.86 2.66 19.55
C VAL A 181 4.26 2.51 20.11
N TYR A 182 5.02 1.51 19.65
CA TYR A 182 6.43 1.33 20.04
C TYR A 182 7.27 2.56 19.69
N ILE A 183 7.15 3.09 18.47
CA ILE A 183 7.88 4.29 18.05
C ILE A 183 7.50 5.47 18.95
N ILE A 184 6.22 5.75 19.15
CA ILE A 184 5.76 6.85 20.00
C ILE A 184 6.30 6.71 21.43
N GLN A 185 6.25 5.50 22.00
CA GLN A 185 6.70 5.25 23.36
C GLN A 185 8.21 5.36 23.55
N HIS A 186 9.02 5.02 22.53
CA HIS A 186 10.47 5.12 22.61
C HIS A 186 10.96 6.52 22.24
N TRP A 187 10.43 7.14 21.19
CA TRP A 187 10.82 8.49 20.77
C TRP A 187 10.48 9.55 21.81
N LEU A 188 9.32 9.46 22.48
CA LEU A 188 8.93 10.44 23.51
C LEU A 188 9.69 10.28 24.82
N LYS A 189 10.49 9.23 25.00
CA LYS A 189 11.29 9.01 26.21
C LYS A 189 12.75 9.44 26.06
N ASP A 190 13.17 9.74 24.84
CA ASP A 190 14.54 10.16 24.52
C ASP A 190 14.66 11.70 24.37
N GLU A 191 13.62 12.46 24.71
CA GLU A 191 13.62 13.92 24.96
C GLU A 191 13.52 14.22 26.46
#